data_AF-E4RYJ5-F1
#
_entry.id   AF-E4RYJ5-F1
#
_cell.length_a   1.000
_cell.length_b   1.000
_cell.length_c   1.000
_cell.angle_alpha   90.00
_cell.angle_beta   90.00
_cell.angle_gamma   90.00
#
_symmetry.space_group_name_H-M   'P 1'
#
loop_
_entity.id
_entity.type
_entity.pdbx_description
1 polymer ?
#
loop_
_entity_poly.entity_id
_entity_poly.type
_entity_poly.pdbx_seq_one_letter_code
_entity_poly.pdbx_strand_id
1 'polypeptide(L)'
;MKELEIGIVVLIFIIVSYALWKNKEISNKQRIVKFLLNSLLLCAVLLLILNPSWTVDKEKILIYDGKIPDSLVKKMEDSLEVDRSISLRQFLNNPFKDGKIYLLGQKATPEMLSTLAGSDVNWLPYFPAEKPQDLRWFANIQRGSRQTISGRIEVPESGKLYLSFGDRKLDSTVLAAGTQFFSLSFPVFSEGRTEVDLIWKNQSVAAVSFFARPEEKRKVLIMEDYPETEHRVLAEWLGRRGHDVKVFTPVAKGHTQTTTINKDSEPDFIIAYAHQASNGQIRKLVEEGKSVLFLDGKNVGQINQSLKTGFQISRISDGEEMPFKGILTKQPYALKVKANQKQVKDLPLYYEMKGGKVGVSLWNETYPAQFSGDSLLYEELWSEAWSALSNRDSLLLEGPVFVGEKVDSTFLAKGWNKVGAYGEVMAQDQENYIEQWVRKNEIQHKEGKRTLAPNWKYLLVLLILGLIWIEPKFKY
;
A
#
# COMPACT_ATOMS: atom_id res chain seq x y z
N MET A 1 29.90 -17.34 24.00
CA MET A 1 29.45 -17.86 25.30
C MET A 1 29.80 -19.33 25.48
N LYS A 2 29.37 -20.25 24.59
CA LYS A 2 29.69 -21.69 24.71
C LYS A 2 31.20 -22.01 24.87
N GLU A 3 32.08 -21.30 24.15
CA GLU A 3 33.54 -21.51 24.27
C GLU A 3 34.09 -21.14 25.66
N LEU A 4 33.56 -20.09 26.29
CA LEU A 4 33.94 -19.68 27.64
C LEU A 4 33.46 -20.70 28.68
N GLU A 5 32.24 -21.21 28.52
CA GLU A 5 31.67 -22.24 29.39
C GLU A 5 32.48 -23.54 29.31
N ILE A 6 32.87 -23.96 28.11
CA ILE A 6 33.76 -25.12 27.89
C ILE A 6 35.13 -24.85 28.53
N GLY A 7 35.69 -23.65 28.36
CA GLY A 7 36.97 -23.25 28.98
C GLY A 7 36.95 -23.33 30.50
N ILE A 8 35.86 -22.89 31.14
CA ILE A 8 35.68 -22.98 32.60
C ILE A 8 35.62 -24.43 33.07
N VAL A 9 34.88 -25.30 32.35
CA VAL A 9 34.78 -26.72 32.69
C VAL A 9 36.14 -27.42 32.59
N VAL A 10 36.92 -27.13 31.54
CA VAL A 10 38.30 -27.65 31.38
C VAL A 10 39.21 -27.14 32.50
N LEU A 11 39.10 -25.86 32.86
CA LEU A 11 39.87 -25.28 33.97
C LEU A 11 39.53 -25.96 35.31
N ILE A 12 38.26 -26.19 35.61
CA ILE A 12 37.81 -26.92 36.80
C ILE A 12 38.39 -28.33 36.81
N PHE A 13 38.39 -29.02 35.67
CA PHE A 13 38.97 -30.36 35.55
C PHE A 13 40.47 -30.38 35.88
N ILE A 14 41.23 -29.40 35.37
CA ILE A 14 42.67 -29.26 35.65
C ILE A 14 42.89 -29.01 37.15
N ILE A 15 42.11 -28.10 37.76
CA ILE A 15 42.22 -27.76 39.19
C ILE A 15 41.92 -29.00 40.06
N VAL A 16 40.82 -29.71 39.79
CA VAL A 16 40.42 -30.91 40.55
C VAL A 16 41.45 -32.03 40.38
N SER A 17 41.95 -32.25 39.16
CA SER A 17 42.98 -33.25 38.88
C SER A 17 44.30 -32.94 39.60
N TYR A 18 44.72 -31.67 39.60
CA TYR A 18 45.90 -31.23 40.32
C TYR A 18 45.75 -31.39 41.84
N ALA A 19 44.59 -31.02 42.39
CA ALA A 19 44.30 -31.17 43.82
C ALA A 19 44.33 -32.65 44.27
N LEU A 20 43.76 -33.56 43.48
CA LEU A 20 43.79 -35.00 43.75
C LEU A 20 45.20 -35.59 43.70
N TRP A 21 46.07 -35.06 42.84
CA TRP A 21 47.46 -35.51 42.73
C TRP A 21 48.33 -35.03 43.89
N LYS A 22 48.13 -33.78 44.33
CA LYS A 22 48.91 -33.17 45.42
C LYS A 22 48.64 -33.82 46.79
N ASN A 23 47.44 -34.37 47.00
CA ASN A 23 47.07 -34.95 48.29
C ASN A 23 47.70 -36.35 48.49
N LYS A 24 48.80 -36.41 49.27
CA LYS A 24 49.57 -37.63 49.57
C LYS A 24 48.90 -38.56 50.58
N GLU A 25 47.88 -38.10 51.31
CA GLU A 25 47.23 -38.89 52.35
C GLU A 25 46.20 -39.91 51.81
N ILE A 26 45.84 -39.80 50.53
CA ILE A 26 44.84 -40.66 49.90
C ILE A 26 45.51 -41.89 49.28
N SER A 27 45.01 -43.08 49.61
CA SER A 27 45.44 -44.35 49.01
C SER A 27 45.29 -44.34 47.48
N ASN A 28 46.23 -44.93 46.74
CA ASN A 28 46.20 -44.97 45.27
C ASN A 28 44.87 -45.51 44.70
N LYS A 29 44.25 -46.49 45.34
CA LYS A 29 42.94 -47.03 44.91
C LYS A 29 41.83 -45.97 45.03
N GLN A 30 41.82 -45.22 46.12
CA GLN A 30 40.84 -44.15 46.33
C GLN A 30 41.07 -42.99 45.37
N ARG A 31 42.33 -42.67 45.04
CA ARG A 31 42.65 -41.63 44.05
C ARG A 31 42.11 -41.96 42.66
N ILE A 32 42.24 -43.21 42.21
CA ILE A 32 41.71 -43.66 40.93
C ILE A 32 40.18 -43.56 40.90
N VAL A 33 39.50 -44.07 41.94
CA VAL A 33 38.03 -44.01 42.01
C VAL A 33 37.54 -42.56 42.00
N LYS A 34 38.17 -41.67 42.78
CA LYS A 34 37.82 -40.24 42.79
C LYS A 34 38.07 -39.55 41.46
N PHE A 35 39.15 -39.90 40.75
CA PHE A 35 39.45 -39.35 39.43
C PHE A 35 38.40 -39.79 38.39
N LEU A 36 38.07 -41.10 38.35
CA LEU A 36 37.03 -41.64 37.46
C LEU A 36 35.67 -40.98 37.69
N LEU A 37 35.27 -40.80 38.95
CA LEU A 37 33.98 -40.23 39.31
C LEU A 37 33.89 -38.75 38.95
N ASN A 38 34.96 -37.97 39.17
CA ASN A 38 35.04 -36.59 38.72
C ASN A 38 35.06 -36.45 37.19
N SER A 39 35.74 -37.38 36.50
CA SER A 39 35.78 -37.39 35.03
C SER A 39 34.40 -37.69 34.44
N LEU A 40 33.66 -38.63 35.04
CA LEU A 40 32.27 -38.94 34.67
C LEU A 40 31.35 -37.73 34.90
N LEU A 41 31.46 -37.08 36.07
CA LEU A 41 30.68 -35.89 36.40
C LEU A 41 30.96 -34.76 35.39
N LEU A 42 32.22 -34.51 35.08
CA LEU A 42 32.62 -33.48 34.12
C LEU A 42 32.09 -33.78 32.72
N CYS A 43 32.15 -35.05 32.30
CA CYS A 43 31.59 -35.50 31.02
C CYS A 43 30.08 -35.27 30.95
N ALA A 44 29.34 -35.53 32.05
CA ALA A 44 27.91 -35.25 32.13
C ALA A 44 27.60 -33.75 32.04
N VAL A 45 28.38 -32.90 32.74
CA VAL A 45 28.25 -31.43 32.64
C VAL A 45 28.56 -30.96 31.23
N LEU A 46 29.59 -31.51 30.59
CA LEU A 46 29.97 -31.17 29.22
C LEU A 46 28.89 -31.56 28.22
N LEU A 47 28.28 -32.74 28.35
CA LEU A 47 27.13 -33.16 27.53
C LEU A 47 25.93 -32.22 27.72
N LEU A 48 25.71 -31.73 28.93
CA LEU A 48 24.61 -30.79 29.22
C LEU A 48 24.87 -29.41 28.60
N ILE A 49 26.12 -28.92 28.64
CA ILE A 49 26.54 -27.65 28.01
C ILE A 49 26.52 -27.76 26.48
N LEU A 50 27.03 -28.87 25.94
CA LEU A 50 26.98 -29.13 24.50
C LEU A 50 25.53 -29.21 24.02
N ASN A 51 24.63 -29.70 24.88
CA ASN A 51 23.22 -29.92 24.59
C ASN A 51 23.06 -30.54 23.20
N PRO A 52 23.59 -31.76 22.97
CA PRO A 52 23.59 -32.38 21.66
C PRO A 52 22.14 -32.49 21.17
N SER A 53 21.75 -31.55 20.32
CA SER A 53 20.45 -31.55 19.68
C SER A 53 20.58 -32.40 18.42
N TRP A 54 19.91 -33.54 18.42
CA TRP A 54 19.77 -34.34 17.22
C TRP A 54 18.70 -33.65 16.39
N THR A 55 19.09 -33.07 15.26
CA THR A 55 18.12 -32.62 14.27
C THR A 55 17.52 -33.86 13.65
N VAL A 56 16.43 -34.35 14.25
CA VAL A 56 15.55 -35.28 13.56
C VAL A 56 15.02 -34.51 12.36
N ASP A 57 15.28 -35.00 11.16
CA ASP A 57 14.69 -34.43 9.94
C ASP A 57 13.18 -34.41 10.15
N LYS A 58 12.66 -33.20 10.31
CA LYS A 58 11.23 -33.00 10.54
C LYS A 58 10.53 -33.30 9.22
N GLU A 59 9.44 -34.06 9.32
CA GLU A 59 8.61 -34.41 8.17
C GLU A 59 8.25 -33.13 7.40
N LYS A 60 8.53 -33.13 6.10
CA LYS A 60 8.18 -32.04 5.18
C LYS A 60 6.83 -32.39 4.55
N ILE A 61 5.84 -31.53 4.76
CA ILE A 61 4.47 -31.80 4.30
C ILE A 61 4.02 -30.70 3.36
N LEU A 62 3.50 -31.08 2.20
CA LEU A 62 2.85 -30.17 1.27
C LEU A 62 1.33 -30.18 1.51
N ILE A 63 0.79 -29.05 1.95
CA ILE A 63 -0.66 -28.83 2.07
C ILE A 63 -1.12 -28.08 0.83
N TYR A 64 -2.10 -28.58 0.09
CA TYR A 64 -2.62 -27.90 -1.11
C TYR A 64 -4.12 -27.65 -1.06
N ASP A 65 -4.57 -26.58 -1.73
CA ASP A 65 -5.98 -26.31 -1.97
C ASP A 65 -6.54 -27.28 -3.04
N GLY A 66 -7.74 -27.81 -2.84
CA GLY A 66 -8.35 -28.81 -3.73
C GLY A 66 -8.68 -28.32 -5.14
N LYS A 67 -8.43 -27.03 -5.45
CA LYS A 67 -8.59 -26.44 -6.79
C LYS A 67 -7.32 -26.48 -7.63
N ILE A 68 -6.22 -27.00 -7.08
CA ILE A 68 -4.92 -27.05 -7.76
C ILE A 68 -4.82 -28.34 -8.57
N PRO A 69 -4.37 -28.28 -9.84
CA PRO A 69 -4.21 -29.48 -10.66
C PRO A 69 -3.21 -30.47 -10.03
N ASP A 70 -3.56 -31.76 -9.97
CA ASP A 70 -2.71 -32.82 -9.41
C ASP A 70 -1.33 -32.90 -10.07
N SER A 71 -1.24 -32.55 -11.35
CA SER A 71 0.04 -32.49 -12.08
C SER A 71 1.00 -31.47 -11.48
N LEU A 72 0.49 -30.32 -11.01
CA LEU A 72 1.29 -29.33 -10.33
C LEU A 72 1.63 -29.77 -8.91
N VAL A 73 0.69 -30.36 -8.18
CA VAL A 73 0.94 -30.90 -6.83
C VAL A 73 2.08 -31.89 -6.87
N LYS A 74 2.07 -32.85 -7.80
CA LYS A 74 3.15 -33.83 -7.98
C LYS A 74 4.49 -33.18 -8.35
N LYS A 75 4.48 -32.22 -9.28
CA LYS A 75 5.69 -31.48 -9.65
C LYS A 75 6.29 -30.74 -8.45
N MET A 76 5.45 -30.16 -7.59
CA MET A 76 5.91 -29.48 -6.38
C MET A 76 6.37 -30.47 -5.31
N GLU A 77 5.71 -31.62 -5.20
CA GLU A 77 6.10 -32.71 -4.30
C GLU A 77 7.51 -33.22 -4.66
N ASP A 78 7.76 -33.50 -5.93
CA ASP A 78 9.06 -33.92 -6.45
C ASP A 78 10.13 -32.81 -6.27
N SER A 79 9.78 -31.55 -6.56
CA SER A 79 10.73 -30.43 -6.51
C SER A 79 11.12 -30.01 -5.09
N LEU A 80 10.27 -30.25 -4.10
CA LEU A 80 10.51 -29.85 -2.71
C LEU A 80 11.01 -31.01 -1.85
N GLU A 81 11.03 -32.23 -2.40
CA GLU A 81 11.35 -33.46 -1.70
C GLU A 81 10.52 -33.59 -0.40
N VAL A 82 9.20 -33.40 -0.51
CA VAL A 82 8.27 -33.55 0.62
C VAL A 82 7.91 -35.01 0.81
N ASP A 83 7.72 -35.43 2.07
CA ASP A 83 7.43 -36.82 2.41
C ASP A 83 6.00 -37.23 2.03
N ARG A 84 5.07 -36.26 2.07
CA ARG A 84 3.68 -36.44 1.68
C ARG A 84 3.01 -35.13 1.28
N SER A 85 2.09 -35.24 0.34
CA SER A 85 1.12 -34.19 0.03
C SER A 85 -0.26 -34.52 0.61
N ILE A 86 -0.90 -33.55 1.27
CA ILE A 86 -2.25 -33.69 1.84
C ILE A 86 -3.13 -32.53 1.43
N SER A 87 -4.40 -32.82 1.15
CA SER A 87 -5.37 -31.76 0.86
C SER A 87 -5.65 -30.92 2.10
N LEU A 88 -6.00 -29.65 1.91
CA LEU A 88 -6.35 -28.76 3.01
C LEU A 88 -7.45 -29.32 3.93
N ARG A 89 -8.45 -30.01 3.37
CA ARG A 89 -9.53 -30.64 4.17
C ARG A 89 -9.01 -31.75 5.08
N GLN A 90 -8.08 -32.56 4.60
CA GLN A 90 -7.47 -33.63 5.40
C GLN A 90 -6.61 -33.04 6.52
N PHE A 91 -5.85 -31.98 6.23
CA PHE A 91 -5.07 -31.28 7.25
C PHE A 91 -5.93 -30.69 8.36
N LEU A 92 -7.06 -30.04 8.03
CA LEU A 92 -7.97 -29.49 9.05
C LEU A 92 -8.59 -30.56 9.95
N ASN A 93 -8.84 -31.76 9.41
CA ASN A 93 -9.36 -32.89 10.20
C ASN A 93 -8.30 -33.53 11.09
N ASN A 94 -7.02 -33.45 10.73
CA ASN A 94 -5.91 -34.00 11.49
C ASN A 94 -4.68 -33.08 11.41
N PRO A 95 -4.68 -31.97 12.18
CA PRO A 95 -3.64 -30.95 12.08
C PRO A 95 -2.30 -31.47 12.57
N PHE A 96 -1.29 -31.28 11.73
CA PHE A 96 0.07 -31.69 12.04
C PHE A 96 0.81 -30.58 12.80
N LYS A 97 1.42 -30.92 13.93
CA LYS A 97 2.05 -29.94 14.83
C LYS A 97 3.56 -29.80 14.63
N ASP A 98 4.22 -30.82 14.11
CA ASP A 98 5.69 -30.95 14.15
C ASP A 98 6.29 -31.18 12.77
N GLY A 99 6.53 -30.13 11.99
CA GLY A 99 7.05 -30.31 10.64
C GLY A 99 7.44 -29.01 9.95
N LYS A 100 8.07 -29.14 8.79
CA LYS A 100 8.20 -28.02 7.85
C LYS A 100 7.02 -28.11 6.88
N ILE A 101 6.15 -27.11 6.91
CA ILE A 101 4.90 -27.13 6.16
C ILE A 101 5.07 -26.25 4.93
N TYR A 102 4.82 -26.80 3.75
CA TYR A 102 4.70 -26.06 2.51
C TYR A 102 3.22 -25.89 2.19
N LEU A 103 2.76 -24.65 2.06
CA LEU A 103 1.37 -24.36 1.73
C LEU A 103 1.25 -23.97 0.27
N LEU A 104 0.63 -24.79 -0.56
CA LEU A 104 0.38 -24.52 -1.97
C LEU A 104 -1.05 -24.01 -2.20
N GLY A 105 -1.18 -22.75 -2.63
CA GLY A 105 -2.49 -22.14 -2.92
C GLY A 105 -2.59 -20.68 -2.48
N GLN A 106 -3.75 -20.07 -2.69
CA GLN A 106 -4.00 -18.67 -2.30
C GLN A 106 -4.94 -18.51 -1.10
N LYS A 107 -5.82 -19.49 -0.85
CA LYS A 107 -6.88 -19.37 0.14
C LYS A 107 -6.44 -20.01 1.45
N ALA A 108 -5.96 -19.19 2.38
CA ALA A 108 -5.78 -19.60 3.77
C ALA A 108 -6.96 -19.06 4.59
N THR A 109 -7.82 -19.95 5.10
CA THR A 109 -8.89 -19.53 6.02
C THR A 109 -8.31 -19.12 7.37
N PRO A 110 -8.95 -18.22 8.14
CA PRO A 110 -8.50 -17.88 9.49
C PRO A 110 -8.34 -19.10 10.40
N GLU A 111 -9.25 -20.08 10.27
CA GLU A 111 -9.21 -21.37 10.96
C GLU A 111 -7.89 -22.10 10.65
N MET A 112 -7.52 -22.20 9.38
CA MET A 112 -6.29 -22.82 8.94
C MET A 112 -5.06 -22.06 9.45
N LEU A 113 -5.03 -20.73 9.32
CA LEU A 113 -3.93 -19.91 9.84
C LEU A 113 -3.77 -20.08 11.35
N SER A 114 -4.87 -20.23 12.09
CA SER A 114 -4.82 -20.51 13.52
C SER A 114 -4.24 -21.89 13.83
N THR A 115 -4.54 -22.92 13.03
CA THR A 115 -3.94 -24.26 13.19
C THR A 115 -2.46 -24.31 12.85
N LEU A 116 -2.01 -23.42 11.96
CA LEU A 116 -0.61 -23.29 11.55
C LEU A 116 0.20 -22.38 12.48
N ALA A 117 -0.43 -21.75 13.47
CA ALA A 117 0.25 -20.85 14.39
C ALA A 117 1.32 -21.61 15.19
N GLY A 118 2.58 -21.23 15.00
CA GLY A 118 3.73 -21.87 15.65
C GLY A 118 4.45 -22.93 14.82
N SER A 119 3.95 -23.26 13.63
CA SER A 119 4.64 -24.12 12.66
C SER A 119 5.53 -23.32 11.71
N ASP A 120 6.58 -23.94 11.16
CA ASP A 120 7.42 -23.35 10.11
C ASP A 120 6.71 -23.51 8.75
N VAL A 121 6.00 -22.47 8.31
CA VAL A 121 5.19 -22.47 7.10
C VAL A 121 5.87 -21.70 5.97
N ASN A 122 6.12 -22.39 4.86
CA ASN A 122 6.57 -21.82 3.60
C ASN A 122 5.40 -21.72 2.63
N TRP A 123 4.94 -20.51 2.36
CA TRP A 123 3.82 -20.28 1.46
C TRP A 123 4.26 -20.26 -0.01
N LEU A 124 3.62 -21.10 -0.82
CA LEU A 124 3.84 -21.28 -2.24
C LEU A 124 2.56 -20.85 -2.97
N PRO A 125 2.46 -19.59 -3.39
CA PRO A 125 1.23 -19.11 -4.00
C PRO A 125 1.06 -19.77 -5.37
N TYR A 126 -0.11 -20.37 -5.60
CA TYR A 126 -0.51 -20.88 -6.91
C TYR A 126 -1.50 -19.92 -7.55
N PHE A 127 -1.23 -19.52 -8.79
CA PHE A 127 -2.15 -18.71 -9.55
C PHE A 127 -2.65 -19.48 -10.78
N PRO A 128 -3.97 -19.64 -10.95
CA PRO A 128 -4.50 -20.27 -12.14
C PRO A 128 -4.23 -19.40 -13.38
N ALA A 129 -3.84 -20.05 -14.48
CA ALA A 129 -3.68 -19.40 -15.77
C ALA A 129 -5.00 -18.75 -16.23
N GLU A 130 -4.88 -17.71 -17.03
CA GLU A 130 -5.97 -16.90 -17.61
C GLU A 130 -6.87 -16.23 -16.56
N LYS A 131 -6.46 -16.19 -15.29
CA LYS A 131 -7.16 -15.43 -14.25
C LYS A 131 -6.30 -14.24 -13.81
N PRO A 132 -6.89 -13.03 -13.77
CA PRO A 132 -6.19 -11.86 -13.26
C PRO A 132 -5.93 -12.02 -11.76
N GLN A 133 -4.81 -11.43 -11.33
CA GLN A 133 -4.29 -11.47 -9.98
C GLN A 133 -3.89 -10.05 -9.59
N ASP A 134 -3.86 -9.79 -8.29
CA ASP A 134 -3.52 -8.48 -7.72
C ASP A 134 -4.25 -7.33 -8.42
N LEU A 135 -5.54 -7.53 -8.71
CA LEU A 135 -6.39 -6.51 -9.31
C LEU A 135 -6.47 -5.31 -8.38
N ARG A 136 -6.19 -4.12 -8.93
CA ARG A 136 -6.29 -2.83 -8.24
C ARG A 136 -7.13 -1.87 -9.07
N TRP A 137 -8.04 -1.18 -8.42
CA TRP A 137 -8.90 -0.16 -9.03
C TRP A 137 -9.44 0.78 -7.96
N PHE A 138 -10.06 1.91 -8.32
CA PHE A 138 -10.78 2.71 -7.33
C PHE A 138 -12.21 2.18 -7.14
N ALA A 139 -12.53 1.67 -5.96
CA ALA A 139 -13.86 1.19 -5.62
C ALA A 139 -14.87 2.35 -5.50
N ASN A 140 -14.41 3.56 -5.16
CA ASN A 140 -15.24 4.76 -5.13
C ASN A 140 -14.57 5.86 -5.96
N ILE A 141 -15.25 6.31 -7.01
CA ILE A 141 -14.74 7.26 -7.98
C ILE A 141 -15.84 8.23 -8.39
N GLN A 142 -15.49 9.41 -8.89
CA GLN A 142 -16.47 10.40 -9.35
C GLN A 142 -16.77 10.18 -10.84
N ARG A 143 -18.01 10.46 -11.27
CA ARG A 143 -18.38 10.49 -12.69
C ARG A 143 -17.48 11.48 -13.44
N GLY A 144 -17.00 11.08 -14.61
CA GLY A 144 -16.06 11.84 -15.44
C GLY A 144 -14.59 11.62 -15.06
N SER A 145 -14.29 11.15 -13.84
CA SER A 145 -12.93 10.77 -13.50
C SER A 145 -12.48 9.52 -14.24
N ARG A 146 -11.17 9.32 -14.34
CA ARG A 146 -10.58 8.18 -15.02
C ARG A 146 -10.41 7.00 -14.07
N GLN A 147 -11.09 5.90 -14.37
CA GLN A 147 -10.88 4.64 -13.69
C GLN A 147 -9.73 3.89 -14.33
N THR A 148 -8.80 3.37 -13.51
CA THR A 148 -7.72 2.51 -13.98
C THR A 148 -7.82 1.18 -13.27
N ILE A 149 -7.86 0.10 -14.04
CA ILE A 149 -7.86 -1.27 -13.58
C ILE A 149 -6.49 -1.85 -13.96
N SER A 150 -5.70 -2.20 -12.96
CA SER A 150 -4.39 -2.81 -13.15
C SER A 150 -4.30 -4.14 -12.42
N GLY A 151 -3.37 -4.99 -12.87
CA GLY A 151 -3.14 -6.29 -12.28
C GLY A 151 -2.10 -7.07 -13.05
N ARG A 152 -1.99 -8.36 -12.74
CA ARG A 152 -1.17 -9.31 -13.51
C ARG A 152 -2.01 -10.50 -13.93
N ILE A 153 -1.66 -11.11 -15.05
CA ILE A 153 -2.33 -12.31 -15.57
C ILE A 153 -1.28 -13.20 -16.21
N GLU A 154 -1.36 -14.50 -15.96
CA GLU A 154 -0.56 -15.49 -16.66
C GLU A 154 -1.35 -16.03 -17.83
N VAL A 155 -0.86 -15.83 -19.04
CA VAL A 155 -1.53 -16.28 -20.27
C VAL A 155 -0.66 -17.29 -21.00
N PRO A 156 -1.21 -18.41 -21.49
CA PRO A 156 -0.43 -19.45 -22.16
C PRO A 156 0.06 -19.00 -23.55
N GLU A 157 -0.66 -18.06 -24.17
CA GLU A 157 -0.38 -17.56 -25.51
C GLU A 157 -0.66 -16.06 -25.61
N SER A 158 -0.12 -15.44 -26.66
CA SER A 158 -0.36 -14.02 -26.94
C SER A 158 -1.83 -13.77 -27.27
N GLY A 159 -2.40 -12.67 -26.78
CA GLY A 159 -3.81 -12.37 -26.99
C GLY A 159 -4.21 -10.99 -26.50
N LYS A 160 -5.49 -10.64 -26.69
CA LYS A 160 -6.03 -9.33 -26.35
C LYS A 160 -6.85 -9.40 -25.05
N LEU A 161 -6.46 -8.61 -24.07
CA LEU A 161 -7.23 -8.37 -22.85
C LEU A 161 -7.97 -7.04 -23.00
N TYR A 162 -9.25 -6.99 -22.63
CA TYR A 162 -10.03 -5.77 -22.74
C TYR A 162 -11.11 -5.62 -21.67
N LEU A 163 -11.48 -4.38 -21.40
CA LEU A 163 -12.61 -4.04 -20.54
C LEU A 163 -13.88 -3.85 -21.37
N SER A 164 -15.01 -4.35 -20.85
CA SER A 164 -16.33 -4.14 -21.45
C SER A 164 -17.36 -3.70 -20.42
N PHE A 165 -18.31 -2.91 -20.90
CA PHE A 165 -19.53 -2.56 -20.19
C PHE A 165 -20.72 -2.81 -21.13
N GLY A 166 -21.47 -3.88 -20.88
CA GLY A 166 -22.42 -4.41 -21.86
C GLY A 166 -21.72 -4.73 -23.17
N ASP A 167 -22.27 -4.25 -24.29
CA ASP A 167 -21.69 -4.46 -25.63
C ASP A 167 -20.57 -3.48 -25.98
N ARG A 168 -20.28 -2.51 -25.11
CA ARG A 168 -19.27 -1.48 -25.38
C ARG A 168 -17.92 -1.88 -24.82
N LYS A 169 -16.93 -1.92 -25.70
CA LYS A 169 -15.52 -2.03 -25.33
C LYS A 169 -14.98 -0.70 -24.82
N LEU A 170 -14.37 -0.69 -23.64
CA LEU A 170 -13.87 0.51 -22.97
C LEU A 170 -12.38 0.77 -23.27
N ASP A 171 -11.54 -0.25 -23.07
CA ASP A 171 -10.10 -0.18 -23.33
C ASP A 171 -9.54 -1.58 -23.62
N SER A 172 -8.35 -1.69 -24.21
CA SER A 172 -7.68 -2.97 -24.44
C SER A 172 -6.17 -2.88 -24.55
N THR A 173 -5.52 -3.99 -24.18
CA THR A 173 -4.09 -4.20 -24.34
C THR A 173 -3.81 -5.58 -24.96
N VAL A 174 -2.64 -5.72 -25.57
CA VAL A 174 -2.15 -7.01 -26.09
C VAL A 174 -1.13 -7.56 -25.11
N LEU A 175 -1.32 -8.81 -24.70
CA LEU A 175 -0.46 -9.52 -23.77
C LEU A 175 0.33 -10.57 -24.53
N ALA A 176 1.62 -10.68 -24.26
CA ALA A 176 2.45 -11.80 -24.71
C ALA A 176 2.25 -13.02 -23.80
N ALA A 177 2.68 -14.21 -24.25
CA ALA A 177 2.67 -15.42 -23.43
C ALA A 177 3.50 -15.25 -22.14
N GLY A 178 3.10 -15.94 -21.08
CA GLY A 178 3.70 -15.86 -19.74
C GLY A 178 2.95 -14.91 -18.80
N THR A 179 3.62 -14.51 -17.71
CA THR A 179 3.06 -13.56 -16.73
C THR A 179 3.25 -12.14 -17.22
N GLN A 180 2.16 -11.41 -17.43
CA GLN A 180 2.15 -10.03 -17.90
C GLN A 180 1.44 -9.12 -16.92
N PHE A 181 1.97 -7.92 -16.73
CA PHE A 181 1.25 -6.82 -16.07
C PHE A 181 0.37 -6.12 -17.10
N PHE A 182 -0.81 -5.67 -16.66
CA PHE A 182 -1.70 -4.87 -17.48
C PHE A 182 -2.22 -3.65 -16.71
N SER A 183 -2.58 -2.63 -17.47
CA SER A 183 -3.25 -1.42 -16.99
C SER A 183 -4.22 -0.98 -18.08
N LEU A 184 -5.51 -0.96 -17.74
CA LEU A 184 -6.59 -0.56 -18.64
C LEU A 184 -7.32 0.61 -18.00
N SER A 185 -7.66 1.63 -18.78
CA SER A 185 -8.14 2.89 -18.25
C SER A 185 -9.29 3.47 -19.08
N PHE A 186 -10.34 3.94 -18.41
CA PHE A 186 -11.54 4.47 -19.06
C PHE A 186 -12.17 5.61 -18.25
N PRO A 187 -12.86 6.57 -18.90
CA PRO A 187 -13.64 7.58 -18.20
C PRO A 187 -14.90 6.96 -17.60
N VAL A 188 -15.20 7.27 -16.34
CA VAL A 188 -16.41 6.81 -15.67
C VAL A 188 -17.62 7.57 -16.22
N PHE A 189 -18.53 6.86 -16.90
CA PHE A 189 -19.66 7.46 -17.61
C PHE A 189 -21.01 7.32 -16.88
N SER A 190 -21.12 6.43 -15.89
CA SER A 190 -22.34 6.18 -15.10
C SER A 190 -22.25 6.74 -13.68
N GLU A 191 -23.40 6.87 -13.03
CA GLU A 191 -23.51 7.16 -11.59
C GLU A 191 -24.06 5.93 -10.86
N GLY A 192 -23.71 5.77 -9.58
CA GLY A 192 -24.10 4.64 -8.75
C GLY A 192 -23.24 3.41 -8.95
N ARG A 193 -23.79 2.25 -8.61
CA ARG A 193 -23.12 0.95 -8.73
C ARG A 193 -22.91 0.62 -10.20
N THR A 194 -21.66 0.37 -10.56
CA THR A 194 -21.25 0.03 -11.92
C THR A 194 -20.34 -1.19 -11.86
N GLU A 195 -20.50 -2.10 -12.80
CA GLU A 195 -19.67 -3.29 -12.95
C GLU A 195 -19.15 -3.35 -14.38
N VAL A 196 -17.86 -3.60 -14.52
CA VAL A 196 -17.21 -3.80 -15.82
C VAL A 196 -16.57 -5.17 -15.87
N ASP A 197 -16.70 -5.83 -17.01
CA ASP A 197 -16.08 -7.14 -17.24
C ASP A 197 -14.67 -6.96 -17.79
N LEU A 198 -13.75 -7.77 -17.27
CA LEU A 198 -12.44 -7.98 -17.86
C LEU A 198 -12.50 -9.24 -18.71
N ILE A 199 -12.33 -9.09 -20.03
CA ILE A 199 -12.50 -10.15 -21.01
C ILE A 199 -11.16 -10.57 -21.61
N TRP A 200 -10.88 -11.87 -21.59
CA TRP A 200 -9.79 -12.53 -22.29
C TRP A 200 -10.34 -13.56 -23.28
N LYS A 201 -9.96 -13.48 -24.57
CA LYS A 201 -10.46 -14.39 -25.63
C LYS A 201 -12.00 -14.56 -25.65
N ASN A 202 -12.73 -13.46 -25.45
CA ASN A 202 -14.21 -13.44 -25.38
C ASN A 202 -14.83 -14.20 -24.20
N GLN A 203 -14.04 -14.53 -23.17
CA GLN A 203 -14.52 -15.04 -21.90
C GLN A 203 -14.28 -14.00 -20.80
N SER A 204 -15.30 -13.73 -19.97
CA SER A 204 -15.13 -12.88 -18.77
C SER A 204 -14.26 -13.63 -17.75
N VAL A 205 -13.10 -13.06 -17.43
CA VAL A 205 -12.13 -13.63 -16.49
C VAL A 205 -12.22 -13.01 -15.11
N ALA A 206 -12.77 -11.79 -15.01
CA ALA A 206 -13.12 -11.13 -13.75
C ALA A 206 -14.16 -10.04 -13.99
N ALA A 207 -14.97 -9.77 -12.96
CA ALA A 207 -15.83 -8.59 -12.90
C ALA A 207 -15.22 -7.59 -11.91
N VAL A 208 -15.21 -6.31 -12.28
CA VAL A 208 -14.71 -5.21 -11.45
C VAL A 208 -15.87 -4.27 -11.15
N SER A 209 -16.33 -4.33 -9.90
CA SER A 209 -17.43 -3.48 -9.41
C SER A 209 -16.88 -2.24 -8.70
N PHE A 210 -17.50 -1.09 -8.94
CA PHE A 210 -17.18 0.18 -8.29
C PHE A 210 -18.43 1.05 -8.15
N PHE A 211 -18.35 2.05 -7.28
CA PHE A 211 -19.39 3.05 -7.08
C PHE A 211 -18.95 4.39 -7.66
N ALA A 212 -19.73 4.88 -8.61
CA ALA A 212 -19.52 6.19 -9.23
C ALA A 212 -20.38 7.26 -8.56
N ARG A 213 -19.76 8.24 -7.93
CA ARG A 213 -20.47 9.39 -7.34
C ARG A 213 -20.85 10.40 -8.43
N PRO A 214 -21.99 11.10 -8.28
CA PRO A 214 -22.31 12.22 -9.16
C PRO A 214 -21.18 13.25 -9.14
N GLU A 215 -21.00 13.93 -10.26
CA GLU A 215 -20.02 14.99 -10.34
C GLU A 215 -20.42 16.15 -9.42
N GLU A 216 -19.53 16.51 -8.48
CA GLU A 216 -19.78 17.63 -7.59
C GLU A 216 -19.77 18.95 -8.36
N LYS A 217 -20.93 19.62 -8.38
CA LYS A 217 -21.06 20.96 -8.94
C LYS A 217 -20.20 21.93 -8.14
N ARG A 218 -19.53 22.83 -8.84
CA ARG A 218 -18.50 23.73 -8.31
C ARG A 218 -18.79 25.14 -8.71
N LYS A 219 -18.14 26.08 -8.03
CA LYS A 219 -18.35 27.51 -8.19
C LYS A 219 -17.04 28.13 -8.63
N VAL A 220 -16.94 28.40 -9.91
CA VAL A 220 -15.71 28.76 -10.59
C VAL A 220 -15.70 30.26 -10.84
N LEU A 221 -14.66 30.94 -10.37
CA LEU A 221 -14.37 32.30 -10.77
C LEU A 221 -13.22 32.31 -11.78
N ILE A 222 -13.47 32.79 -12.99
CA ILE A 222 -12.44 33.03 -14.00
C ILE A 222 -12.15 34.54 -14.00
N MET A 223 -10.92 34.92 -13.70
CA MET A 223 -10.47 36.31 -13.69
C MET A 223 -9.62 36.58 -14.93
N GLU A 224 -10.15 37.42 -15.81
CA GLU A 224 -9.49 37.82 -17.05
C GLU A 224 -8.95 39.25 -16.93
N ASP A 225 -7.99 39.58 -17.79
CA ASP A 225 -7.53 40.96 -18.02
C ASP A 225 -8.06 41.53 -19.32
N TYR A 226 -8.37 40.64 -20.24
CA TYR A 226 -8.98 40.92 -21.52
C TYR A 226 -9.72 39.64 -21.96
N PRO A 227 -10.74 39.77 -22.83
CA PRO A 227 -11.47 38.62 -23.31
C PRO A 227 -10.55 37.65 -24.06
N GLU A 228 -10.49 36.40 -23.62
CA GLU A 228 -9.66 35.37 -24.26
C GLU A 228 -10.47 34.14 -24.67
N THR A 229 -10.05 33.52 -25.77
CA THR A 229 -10.70 32.32 -26.31
C THR A 229 -10.64 31.15 -25.34
N GLU A 230 -9.49 30.94 -24.68
CA GLU A 230 -9.28 29.84 -23.74
C GLU A 230 -10.30 29.86 -22.60
N HIS A 231 -10.43 31.00 -21.92
CA HIS A 231 -11.35 31.19 -20.82
C HIS A 231 -12.81 31.08 -21.25
N ARG A 232 -13.19 31.60 -22.42
CA ARG A 232 -14.56 31.44 -22.94
C ARG A 232 -14.89 29.98 -23.19
N VAL A 233 -14.01 29.25 -23.87
CA VAL A 233 -14.21 27.82 -24.18
C VAL A 233 -14.26 27.00 -22.89
N LEU A 234 -13.40 27.32 -21.92
CA LEU A 234 -13.40 26.68 -20.61
C LEU A 234 -14.68 26.99 -19.81
N ALA A 235 -15.14 28.24 -19.80
CA ALA A 235 -16.36 28.64 -19.13
C ALA A 235 -17.58 27.91 -19.71
N GLU A 236 -17.67 27.82 -21.04
CA GLU A 236 -18.71 27.06 -21.73
C GLU A 236 -18.63 25.56 -21.40
N TRP A 237 -17.43 24.97 -21.39
CA TRP A 237 -17.22 23.56 -21.02
C TRP A 237 -17.64 23.28 -19.58
N LEU A 238 -17.19 24.09 -18.63
CA LEU A 238 -17.57 23.99 -17.21
C LEU A 238 -19.10 24.15 -17.04
N GLY A 239 -19.69 25.12 -17.76
CA GLY A 239 -21.12 25.37 -17.77
C GLY A 239 -21.95 24.18 -18.24
N ARG A 240 -21.52 23.52 -19.33
CA ARG A 240 -22.17 22.30 -19.87
C ARG A 240 -22.13 21.12 -18.90
N ARG A 241 -21.11 21.04 -18.03
CA ARG A 241 -21.02 20.05 -16.95
C ARG A 241 -21.84 20.42 -15.70
N GLY A 242 -22.50 21.57 -15.72
CA GLY A 242 -23.37 22.03 -14.64
C GLY A 242 -22.64 22.70 -13.48
N HIS A 243 -21.40 23.15 -13.69
CA HIS A 243 -20.71 24.01 -12.73
C HIS A 243 -21.22 25.45 -12.82
N ASP A 244 -21.26 26.14 -11.69
CA ASP A 244 -21.57 27.55 -11.61
C ASP A 244 -20.31 28.33 -12.01
N VAL A 245 -20.35 29.11 -13.09
CA VAL A 245 -19.16 29.81 -13.60
C VAL A 245 -19.43 31.30 -13.62
N LYS A 246 -18.51 32.07 -13.03
CA LYS A 246 -18.48 33.53 -13.05
C LYS A 246 -17.21 33.97 -13.76
N VAL A 247 -17.35 34.67 -14.87
CA VAL A 247 -16.23 35.25 -15.62
C VAL A 247 -16.21 36.75 -15.35
N PHE A 248 -15.07 37.24 -14.87
CA PHE A 248 -14.83 38.64 -14.59
C PHE A 248 -13.83 39.20 -15.61
N THR A 249 -14.28 40.14 -16.42
CA THR A 249 -13.48 40.74 -17.50
C THR A 249 -13.48 42.27 -17.34
N PRO A 250 -12.33 42.93 -17.16
CA PRO A 250 -12.27 44.39 -17.16
C PRO A 250 -12.46 44.90 -18.60
N VAL A 251 -13.40 45.83 -18.78
CA VAL A 251 -13.71 46.42 -20.09
C VAL A 251 -13.04 47.79 -20.23
N ALA A 252 -12.96 48.55 -19.14
CA ALA A 252 -12.27 49.83 -19.07
C ALA A 252 -11.77 50.09 -17.64
N LYS A 253 -10.97 51.14 -17.44
CA LYS A 253 -10.46 51.51 -16.11
C LYS A 253 -11.63 51.77 -15.16
N GLY A 254 -11.82 50.86 -14.19
CA GLY A 254 -12.92 50.93 -13.21
C GLY A 254 -14.24 50.31 -13.67
N HIS A 255 -14.33 49.76 -14.88
CA HIS A 255 -15.52 49.08 -15.40
C HIS A 255 -15.24 47.61 -15.69
N THR A 256 -16.10 46.75 -15.19
CA THR A 256 -15.96 45.31 -15.29
C THR A 256 -17.25 44.72 -15.84
N GLN A 257 -17.11 43.79 -16.77
CA GLN A 257 -18.20 42.94 -17.23
C GLN A 257 -18.13 41.63 -16.46
N THR A 258 -19.28 41.19 -15.96
CA THR A 258 -19.42 39.92 -15.28
C THR A 258 -20.39 39.06 -16.05
N THR A 259 -19.92 37.90 -16.51
CA THR A 259 -20.75 36.89 -17.17
C THR A 259 -20.96 35.74 -16.20
N THR A 260 -22.21 35.28 -16.05
CA THR A 260 -22.55 34.14 -15.17
C THR A 260 -23.18 33.03 -15.99
N ILE A 261 -22.79 31.79 -15.71
CA ILE A 261 -23.34 30.57 -16.30
C ILE A 261 -23.87 29.70 -15.15
N ASN A 262 -25.08 29.18 -15.30
CA ASN A 262 -25.84 28.42 -14.30
C ASN A 262 -26.33 29.25 -13.09
N LYS A 263 -25.50 29.53 -12.07
CA LYS A 263 -25.91 30.30 -10.86
C LYS A 263 -24.81 31.25 -10.37
N ASP A 264 -25.20 32.34 -9.71
CA ASP A 264 -24.26 33.27 -9.05
C ASP A 264 -24.11 32.90 -7.57
N SER A 265 -23.00 32.27 -7.22
CA SER A 265 -22.70 31.90 -5.84
C SER A 265 -21.20 32.03 -5.54
N GLU A 266 -20.84 32.09 -4.26
CA GLU A 266 -19.46 32.35 -3.85
C GLU A 266 -18.47 31.28 -4.35
N PRO A 267 -17.42 31.67 -5.09
CA PRO A 267 -16.53 30.72 -5.75
C PRO A 267 -15.71 29.90 -4.77
N ASP A 268 -15.52 28.62 -5.10
CA ASP A 268 -14.63 27.69 -4.39
C ASP A 268 -13.37 27.33 -5.20
N PHE A 269 -13.34 27.70 -6.48
CA PHE A 269 -12.24 27.50 -7.39
C PHE A 269 -12.00 28.76 -8.23
N ILE A 270 -10.73 29.13 -8.41
CA ILE A 270 -10.34 30.32 -9.19
C ILE A 270 -9.44 29.91 -10.34
N ILE A 271 -9.64 30.52 -11.50
CA ILE A 271 -8.76 30.43 -12.67
C ILE A 271 -8.33 31.85 -13.02
N ALA A 272 -7.02 32.06 -13.17
CA ALA A 272 -6.45 33.37 -13.42
C ALA A 272 -5.07 33.29 -14.10
N TYR A 273 -4.52 34.45 -14.45
CA TYR A 273 -3.12 34.59 -14.86
C TYR A 273 -2.20 34.96 -13.71
N ALA A 274 -0.90 34.70 -13.85
CA ALA A 274 0.06 34.86 -12.75
C ALA A 274 0.12 36.30 -12.24
N HIS A 275 -0.11 37.29 -13.11
CA HIS A 275 -0.08 38.69 -12.68
C HIS A 275 -1.28 39.10 -11.83
N GLN A 276 -2.37 38.33 -11.85
CA GLN A 276 -3.49 38.48 -10.93
C GLN A 276 -3.19 37.93 -9.53
N ALA A 277 -2.08 37.21 -9.31
CA ALA A 277 -1.78 36.59 -8.01
C ALA A 277 -1.73 37.59 -6.83
N SER A 278 -1.44 38.87 -7.09
CA SER A 278 -1.42 39.94 -6.07
C SER A 278 -2.82 40.46 -5.70
N ASN A 279 -3.87 40.04 -6.43
CA ASN A 279 -5.25 40.43 -6.17
C ASN A 279 -5.67 40.01 -4.75
N GLY A 280 -6.23 40.97 -3.99
CA GLY A 280 -6.65 40.74 -2.62
C GLY A 280 -7.72 39.65 -2.47
N GLN A 281 -8.59 39.49 -3.47
CA GLN A 281 -9.63 38.46 -3.46
C GLN A 281 -9.04 37.05 -3.61
N ILE A 282 -8.06 36.87 -4.50
CA ILE A 282 -7.37 35.58 -4.67
C ILE A 282 -6.64 35.19 -3.38
N ARG A 283 -5.88 36.13 -2.80
CA ARG A 283 -5.17 35.88 -1.54
C ARG A 283 -6.11 35.46 -0.41
N LYS A 284 -7.20 36.21 -0.22
CA LYS A 284 -8.22 35.90 0.79
C LYS A 284 -8.81 34.50 0.59
N LEU A 285 -9.22 34.15 -0.63
CA LEU A 285 -9.83 32.84 -0.92
C LEU A 285 -8.84 31.68 -0.72
N VAL A 286 -7.57 31.85 -1.10
CA VAL A 286 -6.53 30.84 -0.84
C VAL A 286 -6.28 30.65 0.66
N GLU A 287 -6.26 31.75 1.44
CA GLU A 287 -6.17 31.72 2.90
C GLU A 287 -7.37 31.00 3.55
N GLU A 288 -8.57 31.13 2.97
CA GLU A 288 -9.78 30.38 3.35
C GLU A 288 -9.80 28.92 2.89
N GLY A 289 -8.72 28.45 2.25
CA GLY A 289 -8.59 27.07 1.80
C GLY A 289 -9.29 26.78 0.48
N LYS A 290 -9.48 27.77 -0.39
CA LYS A 290 -9.95 27.58 -1.78
C LYS A 290 -8.78 27.33 -2.72
N SER A 291 -9.08 26.73 -3.88
CA SER A 291 -8.06 26.44 -4.88
C SER A 291 -7.98 27.53 -5.94
N VAL A 292 -6.78 27.78 -6.43
CA VAL A 292 -6.53 28.66 -7.57
C VAL A 292 -5.66 27.94 -8.60
N LEU A 293 -5.95 28.12 -9.89
CA LEU A 293 -5.15 27.67 -11.01
C LEU A 293 -4.65 28.88 -11.80
N PHE A 294 -3.34 28.99 -11.94
CA PHE A 294 -2.70 29.94 -12.85
C PHE A 294 -2.40 29.30 -14.20
N LEU A 295 -2.91 29.88 -15.29
CA LEU A 295 -2.71 29.34 -16.64
C LEU A 295 -1.37 29.74 -17.29
N ASP A 296 -0.67 30.75 -16.76
CA ASP A 296 0.72 31.02 -17.10
C ASP A 296 1.67 30.62 -15.95
N GLY A 297 2.63 29.74 -16.25
CA GLY A 297 3.69 29.38 -15.30
C GLY A 297 4.99 30.12 -15.53
N LYS A 298 5.11 30.95 -16.58
CA LYS A 298 6.33 31.73 -16.85
C LYS A 298 6.64 32.69 -15.70
N ASN A 299 5.63 33.26 -15.04
CA ASN A 299 5.79 34.27 -14.00
C ASN A 299 5.59 33.71 -12.57
N VAL A 300 6.06 32.48 -12.29
CA VAL A 300 5.99 31.87 -10.94
C VAL A 300 6.57 32.73 -9.82
N GLY A 301 7.49 33.66 -10.12
CA GLY A 301 8.03 34.61 -9.13
C GLY A 301 6.95 35.46 -8.46
N GLN A 302 5.99 35.96 -9.24
CA GLN A 302 4.89 36.78 -8.71
C GLN A 302 3.89 35.95 -7.90
N ILE A 303 3.62 34.72 -8.33
CA ILE A 303 2.80 33.75 -7.60
C ILE A 303 3.45 33.44 -6.24
N ASN A 304 4.74 33.12 -6.24
CA ASN A 304 5.52 32.87 -5.02
C ASN A 304 5.50 34.03 -4.05
N GLN A 305 5.71 35.26 -4.55
CA GLN A 305 5.70 36.46 -3.71
C GLN A 305 4.31 36.71 -3.10
N SER A 306 3.25 36.54 -3.88
CA SER A 306 1.90 36.91 -3.46
C SER A 306 1.22 35.87 -2.57
N LEU A 307 1.45 34.59 -2.86
CA LEU A 307 0.79 33.45 -2.18
C LEU A 307 1.74 32.63 -1.31
N LYS A 308 3.00 33.08 -1.14
CA LYS A 308 4.03 32.43 -0.34
C LYS A 308 4.28 30.97 -0.78
N THR A 309 4.17 30.69 -2.08
CA THR A 309 4.55 29.39 -2.69
C THR A 309 6.05 29.33 -2.98
N GLY A 310 6.54 28.14 -3.32
CA GLY A 310 7.96 27.85 -3.54
C GLY A 310 8.29 27.29 -4.92
N PHE A 311 7.50 27.59 -5.96
CA PHE A 311 7.71 27.08 -7.32
C PHE A 311 9.05 27.55 -7.89
N GLN A 312 9.77 26.64 -8.55
CA GLN A 312 11.03 26.93 -9.22
C GLN A 312 10.92 26.45 -10.65
N ILE A 313 11.06 27.37 -11.60
CA ILE A 313 10.95 27.08 -13.03
C ILE A 313 12.33 27.12 -13.68
N SER A 314 12.61 26.18 -14.57
CA SER A 314 13.81 26.15 -15.40
C SER A 314 13.44 25.97 -16.85
N ARG A 315 14.10 26.71 -17.75
CA ARG A 315 13.94 26.53 -19.20
C ARG A 315 14.58 25.21 -19.61
N ILE A 316 13.87 24.43 -20.44
CA ILE A 316 14.32 23.12 -20.94
C ILE A 316 14.45 23.05 -22.45
N SER A 317 14.00 24.08 -23.17
CA SER A 317 14.13 24.20 -24.63
C SER A 317 14.33 25.66 -25.05
N ASP A 318 15.07 25.88 -26.13
CA ASP A 318 15.29 27.21 -26.73
C ASP A 318 14.11 27.70 -27.57
N GLY A 319 13.17 26.80 -27.92
CA GLY A 319 11.93 27.17 -28.60
C GLY A 319 11.02 28.03 -27.73
N GLU A 320 10.03 28.66 -28.35
CA GLU A 320 8.94 29.36 -27.65
C GLU A 320 7.84 28.40 -27.19
N GLU A 321 7.73 27.25 -27.85
CA GLU A 321 6.76 26.20 -27.55
C GLU A 321 7.40 24.82 -27.67
N MET A 322 6.81 23.84 -27.00
CA MET A 322 7.15 22.43 -27.15
C MET A 322 5.89 21.60 -27.44
N PRO A 323 5.99 20.55 -28.27
CA PRO A 323 4.89 19.62 -28.43
C PRO A 323 4.55 18.94 -27.09
N PHE A 324 3.26 18.69 -26.85
CA PHE A 324 2.79 17.99 -25.66
C PHE A 324 1.95 16.76 -26.00
N LYS A 325 0.70 16.95 -26.45
CA LYS A 325 -0.23 15.84 -26.72
C LYS A 325 -1.17 16.20 -27.87
N GLY A 326 -1.19 15.36 -28.90
CA GLY A 326 -1.95 15.64 -30.12
C GLY A 326 -1.48 16.95 -30.76
N ILE A 327 -2.41 17.88 -30.96
CA ILE A 327 -2.14 19.21 -31.53
C ILE A 327 -1.72 20.26 -30.50
N LEU A 328 -1.66 19.89 -29.21
CA LEU A 328 -1.44 20.85 -28.13
C LEU A 328 0.05 21.06 -27.86
N THR A 329 0.39 22.29 -27.53
CA THR A 329 1.73 22.71 -27.16
C THR A 329 1.79 23.17 -25.69
N LYS A 330 3.00 23.19 -25.14
CA LYS A 330 3.30 23.66 -23.79
C LYS A 330 4.47 24.63 -23.81
N GLN A 331 4.58 25.43 -22.76
CA GLN A 331 5.69 26.35 -22.56
C GLN A 331 7.02 25.58 -22.42
N PRO A 332 8.18 26.17 -22.81
CA PRO A 332 9.49 25.53 -22.89
C PRO A 332 10.19 25.43 -21.53
N TYR A 333 9.40 25.18 -20.49
CA TYR A 333 9.84 25.17 -19.09
C TYR A 333 9.46 23.88 -18.39
N ALA A 334 10.14 23.60 -17.28
CA ALA A 334 9.79 22.55 -16.33
C ALA A 334 9.87 23.12 -14.91
N LEU A 335 8.95 22.68 -14.04
CA LEU A 335 9.03 23.00 -12.62
C LEU A 335 9.84 21.94 -11.87
N LYS A 336 10.73 22.41 -10.99
CA LYS A 336 11.46 21.55 -10.06
C LYS A 336 10.57 21.25 -8.85
N VAL A 337 9.99 20.06 -8.83
CA VAL A 337 9.05 19.59 -7.78
C VAL A 337 9.76 19.48 -6.43
N LYS A 338 9.23 20.17 -5.42
CA LYS A 338 9.64 20.07 -3.99
C LYS A 338 8.72 19.11 -3.22
N ALA A 339 9.10 18.76 -1.99
CA ALA A 339 8.35 17.81 -1.15
C ALA A 339 6.87 18.20 -0.90
N ASN A 340 6.54 19.50 -0.90
CA ASN A 340 5.19 20.01 -0.73
C ASN A 340 4.47 20.34 -2.05
N GLN A 341 5.09 20.00 -3.18
CA GLN A 341 4.55 20.21 -4.53
C GLN A 341 4.28 18.87 -5.19
N LYS A 342 3.29 18.82 -6.06
CA LYS A 342 2.95 17.64 -6.84
C LYS A 342 2.71 18.02 -8.29
N GLN A 343 3.23 17.21 -9.20
CA GLN A 343 2.84 17.25 -10.61
C GLN A 343 1.56 16.44 -10.79
N VAL A 344 0.67 16.90 -11.68
CA VAL A 344 -0.57 16.20 -12.01
C VAL A 344 -0.30 15.18 -13.11
N LYS A 345 -0.01 13.93 -12.70
CA LYS A 345 0.37 12.83 -13.61
C LYS A 345 1.42 13.29 -14.63
N ASP A 346 1.18 13.07 -15.92
CA ASP A 346 2.04 13.46 -17.04
C ASP A 346 1.67 14.85 -17.61
N LEU A 347 0.75 15.58 -16.97
CA LEU A 347 0.37 16.92 -17.41
C LEU A 347 1.45 17.93 -17.01
N PRO A 348 1.65 18.99 -17.80
CA PRO A 348 2.51 20.11 -17.46
C PRO A 348 1.79 21.06 -16.48
N LEU A 349 1.21 20.48 -15.42
CA LEU A 349 0.42 21.13 -14.39
C LEU A 349 0.94 20.70 -13.02
N TYR A 350 1.18 21.67 -12.14
CA TYR A 350 1.77 21.46 -10.82
C TYR A 350 0.92 22.17 -9.78
N TYR A 351 0.96 21.69 -8.53
CA TYR A 351 0.32 22.41 -7.42
C TYR A 351 1.11 22.32 -6.11
N GLU A 352 0.91 23.31 -5.25
CA GLU A 352 1.44 23.38 -3.89
C GLU A 352 0.28 23.60 -2.90
N MET A 353 0.34 22.95 -1.73
CA MET A 353 -0.66 23.14 -0.67
C MET A 353 -0.31 24.38 0.19
N LYS A 354 -1.19 25.39 0.22
CA LYS A 354 -1.08 26.65 0.99
C LYS A 354 -2.45 27.10 1.49
N GLY A 355 -2.96 26.47 2.56
CA GLY A 355 -4.36 26.64 2.97
C GLY A 355 -5.28 25.89 2.00
N GLY A 356 -5.28 26.27 0.72
CA GLY A 356 -5.84 25.52 -0.41
C GLY A 356 -4.78 25.10 -1.43
N LYS A 357 -5.18 24.53 -2.57
CA LYS A 357 -4.26 24.18 -3.67
C LYS A 357 -3.97 25.38 -4.56
N VAL A 358 -2.71 25.75 -4.67
CA VAL A 358 -2.22 26.74 -5.65
C VAL A 358 -1.61 25.99 -6.83
N GLY A 359 -2.29 26.00 -7.97
CA GLY A 359 -1.91 25.33 -9.20
C GLY A 359 -1.23 26.26 -10.20
N VAL A 360 -0.28 25.74 -10.96
CA VAL A 360 0.41 26.43 -12.05
C VAL A 360 0.47 25.51 -13.26
N SER A 361 -0.11 25.96 -14.37
CA SER A 361 -0.06 25.30 -15.67
C SER A 361 1.04 25.88 -16.54
N LEU A 362 1.63 25.02 -17.38
CA LEU A 362 2.53 25.40 -18.47
C LEU A 362 1.91 25.07 -19.83
N TRP A 363 0.58 24.93 -19.95
CA TRP A 363 -0.06 24.89 -21.26
C TRP A 363 0.09 26.23 -21.97
N ASN A 364 0.16 26.21 -23.30
CA ASN A 364 0.03 27.43 -24.08
C ASN A 364 -1.47 27.76 -24.25
N GLU A 365 -2.18 26.93 -25.00
CA GLU A 365 -3.63 27.01 -25.20
C GLU A 365 -4.17 25.58 -25.26
N THR A 366 -5.40 25.36 -24.80
CA THR A 366 -6.05 24.03 -24.86
C THR A 366 -7.30 24.01 -25.73
N TYR A 367 -7.93 25.17 -25.96
CA TYR A 367 -9.10 25.30 -26.82
C TYR A 367 -8.93 24.76 -28.25
N PRO A 368 -7.74 24.72 -28.89
CA PRO A 368 -7.62 24.12 -30.22
C PRO A 368 -8.08 22.67 -30.27
N ALA A 369 -7.90 21.89 -29.20
CA ALA A 369 -8.41 20.52 -29.12
C ALA A 369 -9.95 20.47 -29.20
N GLN A 370 -10.63 21.44 -28.59
CA GLN A 370 -12.09 21.54 -28.65
C GLN A 370 -12.59 21.88 -30.06
N PHE A 371 -11.88 22.73 -30.81
CA PHE A 371 -12.28 23.12 -32.18
C PHE A 371 -11.83 22.15 -33.27
N SER A 372 -10.78 21.36 -33.05
CA SER A 372 -10.30 20.36 -34.00
C SER A 372 -11.17 19.10 -34.04
N GLY A 373 -12.17 18.99 -33.17
CA GLY A 373 -13.01 17.81 -32.99
C GLY A 373 -12.45 16.82 -31.96
N ASP A 374 -11.23 17.03 -31.43
CA ASP A 374 -10.64 16.23 -30.35
C ASP A 374 -11.13 16.69 -28.96
N SER A 375 -12.46 16.74 -28.83
CA SER A 375 -13.13 17.11 -27.59
C SER A 375 -12.83 16.14 -26.43
N LEU A 376 -12.46 14.90 -26.75
CA LEU A 376 -12.04 13.90 -25.76
C LEU A 376 -10.70 14.28 -25.12
N LEU A 377 -9.73 14.76 -25.91
CA LEU A 377 -8.48 15.27 -25.37
C LEU A 377 -8.71 16.49 -24.47
N TYR A 378 -9.57 17.43 -24.90
CA TYR A 378 -9.91 18.60 -24.09
C TYR A 378 -10.56 18.20 -22.75
N GLU A 379 -11.55 17.31 -22.80
CA GLU A 379 -12.22 16.78 -21.61
C GLU A 379 -11.25 16.04 -20.69
N GLU A 380 -10.35 15.23 -21.24
CA GLU A 380 -9.34 14.51 -20.46
C GLU A 380 -8.43 15.46 -19.69
N LEU A 381 -7.89 16.49 -20.35
CA LEU A 381 -6.98 17.45 -19.74
C LEU A 381 -7.63 18.21 -18.61
N TRP A 382 -8.80 18.79 -18.87
CA TRP A 382 -9.48 19.61 -17.88
C TRP A 382 -10.07 18.79 -16.74
N SER A 383 -10.59 17.59 -17.00
CA SER A 383 -11.08 16.71 -15.93
C SER A 383 -9.97 16.29 -14.98
N GLU A 384 -8.77 16.00 -15.50
CA GLU A 384 -7.61 15.64 -14.70
C GLU A 384 -7.10 16.85 -13.89
N ALA A 385 -7.02 18.03 -14.52
CA ALA A 385 -6.66 19.29 -13.85
C ALA A 385 -7.62 19.61 -12.70
N TRP A 386 -8.92 19.51 -12.99
CA TRP A 386 -10.00 19.76 -12.07
C TRP A 386 -9.97 18.83 -10.86
N SER A 387 -9.79 17.53 -11.14
CA SER A 387 -9.66 16.49 -10.13
C SER A 387 -8.43 16.70 -9.25
N ALA A 388 -7.31 17.15 -9.81
CA ALA A 388 -6.09 17.36 -9.04
C ALA A 388 -6.18 18.57 -8.11
N LEU A 389 -6.81 19.66 -8.56
CA LEU A 389 -6.90 20.92 -7.82
C LEU A 389 -8.14 21.02 -6.91
N SER A 390 -8.97 20.00 -6.95
CA SER A 390 -10.01 19.69 -5.97
C SER A 390 -9.49 19.63 -4.53
N ASN A 391 -9.94 20.53 -3.63
CA ASN A 391 -9.61 20.49 -2.20
C ASN A 391 -10.38 19.45 -1.39
N ARG A 392 -11.23 18.64 -2.03
CA ARG A 392 -12.03 17.65 -1.31
C ARG A 392 -11.37 16.29 -1.31
N ASP A 393 -11.40 15.69 -0.13
CA ASP A 393 -11.08 14.30 0.15
C ASP A 393 -12.07 13.41 -0.59
N SER A 394 -11.84 13.21 -1.89
CA SER A 394 -12.38 12.03 -2.54
C SER A 394 -11.77 10.85 -1.79
N LEU A 395 -12.57 10.14 -1.00
CA LEU A 395 -12.17 8.88 -0.40
C LEU A 395 -11.92 7.90 -1.56
N LEU A 396 -10.73 7.97 -2.13
CA LEU A 396 -10.26 7.05 -3.15
C LEU A 396 -9.96 5.76 -2.42
N LEU A 397 -10.96 4.89 -2.38
CA LEU A 397 -10.82 3.55 -1.86
C LEU A 397 -10.19 2.71 -2.96
N GLU A 398 -8.97 2.25 -2.75
CA GLU A 398 -8.39 1.21 -3.59
C GLU A 398 -9.13 -0.11 -3.30
N GLY A 399 -9.70 -0.71 -4.33
CA GLY A 399 -10.31 -2.03 -4.30
C GLY A 399 -9.28 -3.15 -4.49
N PRO A 400 -9.62 -4.39 -4.13
CA PRO A 400 -10.93 -4.84 -3.63
C PRO A 400 -11.21 -4.34 -2.20
N VAL A 401 -12.45 -3.89 -1.96
CA VAL A 401 -12.90 -3.47 -0.63
C VAL A 401 -13.66 -4.63 0.00
N PHE A 402 -13.21 -5.10 1.17
CA PHE A 402 -13.86 -6.22 1.85
C PHE A 402 -14.93 -5.73 2.83
N VAL A 403 -16.09 -6.41 2.83
CA VAL A 403 -17.21 -6.08 3.73
C VAL A 403 -16.76 -6.18 5.18
N GLY A 404 -16.94 -5.10 5.94
CA GLY A 404 -16.61 -5.04 7.37
C GLY A 404 -15.18 -4.61 7.68
N GLU A 405 -14.36 -4.36 6.66
CA GLU A 405 -13.05 -3.75 6.83
C GLU A 405 -13.22 -2.29 7.29
N LYS A 406 -12.56 -1.94 8.40
CA LYS A 406 -12.53 -0.57 8.89
C LYS A 406 -11.48 0.18 8.08
N VAL A 407 -11.91 1.01 7.16
CA VAL A 407 -10.99 1.93 6.49
C VAL A 407 -10.76 3.11 7.43
N ASP A 408 -9.50 3.37 7.76
CA ASP A 408 -9.10 4.56 8.53
C ASP A 408 -9.32 5.82 7.67
N SER A 409 -10.56 6.30 7.64
CA SER A 409 -10.93 7.53 6.96
C SER A 409 -10.53 8.71 7.84
N THR A 410 -9.22 8.94 7.99
CA THR A 410 -8.65 10.08 8.74
C THR A 410 -9.09 11.45 8.20
N PHE A 411 -9.80 11.49 7.06
CA PHE A 411 -9.95 12.70 6.26
C PHE A 411 -11.37 13.27 6.11
N LEU A 412 -12.48 12.61 6.49
CA LEU A 412 -13.82 13.16 6.17
C LEU A 412 -14.73 13.54 7.33
N ALA A 413 -14.46 13.08 8.54
CA ALA A 413 -15.09 13.55 9.77
C ALA A 413 -14.39 12.80 10.89
N LYS A 414 -14.32 13.37 12.09
CA LYS A 414 -14.02 12.55 13.27
C LYS A 414 -15.13 11.49 13.39
N GLY A 415 -14.89 10.27 12.90
CA GLY A 415 -15.82 9.15 13.06
C GLY A 415 -15.57 7.94 12.17
N TRP A 416 -16.07 6.78 12.62
CA TRP A 416 -15.97 5.49 11.92
C TRP A 416 -17.07 5.37 10.86
N ASN A 417 -16.71 5.18 9.60
CA ASN A 417 -17.65 4.86 8.54
C ASN A 417 -17.60 3.36 8.21
N LYS A 418 -18.74 2.72 7.98
CA LYS A 418 -18.76 1.37 7.40
C LYS A 418 -18.66 1.48 5.89
N VAL A 419 -17.76 0.69 5.32
CA VAL A 419 -17.61 0.58 3.88
C VAL A 419 -18.39 -0.63 3.39
N GLY A 420 -19.35 -0.42 2.50
CA GLY A 420 -20.08 -1.47 1.81
C GLY A 420 -19.18 -2.23 0.82
N ALA A 421 -19.66 -3.36 0.31
CA ALA A 421 -18.91 -4.25 -0.61
C ALA A 421 -18.37 -3.53 -1.88
N TYR A 422 -18.94 -2.38 -2.22
CA TYR A 422 -18.63 -1.60 -3.41
C TYR A 422 -17.89 -0.29 -3.09
N GLY A 423 -17.30 -0.15 -1.89
CA GLY A 423 -16.66 1.12 -1.48
C GLY A 423 -17.65 2.22 -1.05
N GLU A 424 -18.92 1.86 -0.84
CA GLU A 424 -19.94 2.77 -0.34
C GLU A 424 -19.63 3.17 1.10
N VAL A 425 -19.44 4.46 1.36
CA VAL A 425 -19.18 4.95 2.71
C VAL A 425 -20.52 5.32 3.32
N MET A 426 -21.00 4.50 4.26
CA MET A 426 -22.19 4.81 5.05
C MET A 426 -21.74 5.42 6.38
N ALA A 427 -22.15 6.66 6.64
CA ALA A 427 -22.01 7.26 7.96
C ALA A 427 -22.90 6.48 8.92
N GLN A 428 -22.29 5.74 9.85
CA GLN A 428 -23.02 4.97 10.86
C GLN A 428 -23.12 5.81 12.12
N ASP A 429 -24.34 5.97 12.65
CA ASP A 429 -24.64 6.75 13.85
C ASP A 429 -23.78 6.27 15.04
N GLN A 430 -22.93 7.16 15.58
CA GLN A 430 -21.75 6.79 16.36
C GLN A 430 -22.03 6.28 17.78
N GLU A 431 -23.13 6.71 18.39
CA GLU A 431 -23.35 6.53 19.83
C GLU A 431 -23.57 5.06 20.24
N ASN A 432 -24.22 4.25 19.38
CA ASN A 432 -24.58 2.87 19.74
C ASN A 432 -23.45 1.84 19.52
N TYR A 433 -22.41 2.15 18.73
CA TYR A 433 -21.42 1.14 18.34
C TYR A 433 -20.26 0.99 19.34
N ILE A 434 -19.84 2.07 19.99
CA ILE A 434 -18.73 2.03 20.95
C ILE A 434 -19.13 1.23 22.19
N GLU A 435 -20.34 1.41 22.72
CA GLU A 435 -20.85 0.59 23.83
C GLU A 435 -20.95 -0.90 23.47
N GLN A 436 -21.41 -1.23 22.26
CA GLN A 436 -21.54 -2.62 21.82
C GLN A 436 -20.18 -3.30 21.58
N TRP A 437 -19.18 -2.56 21.09
CA TRP A 437 -17.85 -3.10 20.83
C TRP A 437 -17.05 -3.32 22.11
N VAL A 438 -17.13 -2.39 23.08
CA VAL A 438 -16.49 -2.53 24.39
C VAL A 438 -17.09 -3.70 25.17
N ARG A 439 -18.42 -3.86 25.18
CA ARG A 439 -19.09 -5.01 25.82
C ARG A 439 -18.73 -6.36 25.21
N LYS A 440 -18.34 -6.39 23.92
CA LYS A 440 -18.08 -7.65 23.20
C LYS A 440 -16.61 -8.11 23.27
N ASN A 441 -15.67 -7.20 23.58
CA ASN A 441 -14.23 -7.47 23.47
C ASN A 441 -13.44 -7.26 24.76
N GLU A 442 -14.07 -7.40 25.93
CA GLU A 442 -13.34 -7.63 27.19
C GLU A 442 -12.65 -9.02 27.17
N ILE A 443 -11.57 -9.12 26.40
CA ILE A 443 -10.68 -10.27 26.38
C ILE A 443 -9.48 -9.93 27.25
N GLN A 444 -9.36 -10.64 28.38
CA GLN A 444 -8.21 -10.58 29.26
C GLN A 444 -6.94 -10.99 28.51
N HIS A 445 -6.03 -10.03 28.32
CA HIS A 445 -4.67 -10.30 27.87
C HIS A 445 -3.90 -11.02 29.00
N LYS A 446 -3.87 -12.36 28.99
CA LYS A 446 -2.89 -13.14 29.73
C LYS A 446 -1.67 -13.39 28.84
N GLU A 447 -0.62 -12.59 29.02
CA GLU A 447 0.70 -12.87 28.49
C GLU A 447 1.26 -14.17 29.11
N GLY A 448 1.11 -15.28 28.38
CA GLY A 448 1.74 -16.55 28.72
C GLY A 448 3.19 -16.62 28.24
N LYS A 449 4.10 -15.84 28.84
CA LYS A 449 5.54 -16.08 28.67
C LYS A 449 5.97 -17.26 29.53
N ARG A 450 6.00 -18.47 28.96
CA ARG A 450 6.75 -19.60 29.54
C ARG A 450 8.23 -19.38 29.24
N THR A 451 8.94 -18.70 30.12
CA THR A 451 10.41 -18.75 30.15
C THR A 451 10.83 -20.09 30.76
N LEU A 452 11.53 -20.91 29.99
CA LEU A 452 12.30 -22.02 30.53
C LEU A 452 13.26 -21.45 31.57
N ALA A 453 13.17 -21.98 32.80
CA ALA A 453 13.96 -21.50 33.93
C ALA A 453 15.46 -21.51 33.57
N PRO A 454 16.22 -20.50 34.01
CA PRO A 454 17.60 -20.35 33.57
C PRO A 454 18.47 -21.42 34.24
N ASN A 455 19.05 -22.30 33.41
CA ASN A 455 19.79 -23.52 33.77
C ASN A 455 21.04 -23.32 34.67
N TRP A 456 21.42 -22.09 35.01
CA TRP A 456 22.57 -21.79 35.87
C TRP A 456 22.41 -22.32 37.31
N LYS A 457 21.17 -22.51 37.78
CA LYS A 457 20.91 -23.06 39.12
C LYS A 457 21.42 -24.51 39.25
N TYR A 458 21.33 -25.31 38.19
CA TYR A 458 21.84 -26.70 38.19
C TYR A 458 23.37 -26.75 38.17
N LEU A 459 24.02 -25.83 37.45
CA LEU A 459 25.48 -25.67 37.49
C LEU A 459 25.98 -25.31 38.90
N LEU A 460 25.25 -24.44 39.61
CA LEU A 460 25.61 -24.03 40.97
C LEU A 460 25.43 -25.16 41.99
N VAL A 461 24.40 -26.00 41.84
CA VAL A 461 24.20 -27.20 42.67
C VAL A 461 25.28 -28.26 42.41
N LEU A 462 25.67 -28.50 41.15
CA LEU A 462 26.74 -29.44 40.82
C LEU A 462 28.11 -28.96 41.31
N LEU A 463 28.36 -27.64 41.27
CA LEU A 463 29.58 -27.04 41.79
C LEU A 463 29.66 -27.16 43.33
N ILE A 464 28.54 -26.95 44.02
CA ILE A 464 28.43 -27.16 45.48
C ILE A 464 28.62 -28.64 45.83
N LEU A 465 28.02 -29.58 45.09
CA LEU A 465 28.21 -31.02 45.31
C LEU A 465 29.66 -31.46 45.05
N GLY A 466 30.32 -30.90 44.02
CA GLY A 466 31.74 -31.11 43.77
C GLY A 466 32.63 -30.59 44.89
N LEU A 467 32.32 -29.41 45.44
CA LEU A 467 33.04 -28.82 46.58
C LEU A 467 32.84 -29.62 47.87
N ILE A 468 31.63 -30.10 48.15
CA ILE A 468 31.31 -30.96 49.30
C ILE A 468 32.10 -32.29 49.22
N TRP A 469 32.37 -32.78 48.01
CA TRP A 469 33.13 -34.01 47.81
C TRP A 469 34.66 -33.85 47.92
N ILE A 470 35.14 -32.61 47.90
CA ILE A 470 36.56 -32.24 48.03
C ILE A 470 36.99 -32.07 49.49
N GLU A 471 36.07 -32.02 50.46
CA GLU A 471 36.45 -31.83 51.87
C GLU A 471 37.49 -32.88 52.32
N PRO A 472 38.71 -32.45 52.67
CA PRO A 472 39.58 -33.27 53.48
C PRO A 472 38.88 -33.39 54.83
N LYS A 473 38.76 -34.61 55.37
CA LYS A 473 38.29 -34.80 56.74
C LYS A 473 39.14 -33.91 57.64
N PHE A 474 38.59 -32.78 58.10
CA PHE A 474 39.19 -32.01 59.17
C PHE A 474 39.25 -32.97 60.37
N LYS A 475 40.47 -33.37 60.73
CA LYS A 475 40.71 -34.01 62.03
C LYS A 475 40.50 -32.93 63.08
N TYR A 476 39.42 -33.05 63.84
CA TYR A 476 39.40 -32.53 65.20
C TYR A 476 40.29 -33.39 66.08
#